data_AF-W1IVK2-F1
#
_entry.id   AF-W1IVK2-F1
#
_cell.length_a   1.000
_cell.length_b   1.000
_cell.length_c   1.000
_cell.angle_alpha   90.00
_cell.angle_beta   90.00
_cell.angle_gamma   90.00
#
_symmetry.space_group_name_H-M   'P 1'
#
loop_
_entity.id
_entity.type
_entity.pdbx_description
1 polymer ?
#
loop_
_entity_poly.entity_id
_entity_poly.type
_entity_poly.pdbx_seq_one_letter_code
_entity_poly.pdbx_strand_id
1 'polypeptide(L)'
;MGGKPGGIGKKRNLATSNFDINVDGKPIKGIADAASGEGSVPGLVDVPNPNKRLFTTTVVTHPRAFDSEAKIFEHIASKINPNAKGTVNLYSELPICKSCQGVIKQFETMHPNVKVNIINK
;
A
#
# COMPACT_ATOMS: atom_id res chain seq x y z
N MET A 1 20.67 19.77 8.49
CA MET A 1 19.91 19.82 7.22
C MET A 1 18.44 19.68 7.55
N GLY A 2 17.71 20.80 7.62
CA GLY A 2 16.29 20.82 7.98
C GLY A 2 15.44 20.34 6.82
N GLY A 3 14.70 19.24 7.01
CA GLY A 3 13.67 18.80 6.07
C GLY A 3 12.58 19.86 5.99
N LYS A 4 12.35 20.42 4.80
CA LYS A 4 11.23 21.32 4.52
C LYS A 4 9.93 20.61 4.94
N PRO A 5 9.08 21.21 5.80
CA PRO A 5 7.75 20.70 6.02
C PRO A 5 7.00 20.83 4.68
N GLY A 6 6.78 19.70 4.03
CA GLY A 6 6.11 19.64 2.73
C GLY A 6 4.72 20.26 2.86
N GLY A 7 4.54 21.40 2.19
CA GLY A 7 3.31 22.18 2.21
C GLY A 7 2.06 21.33 2.02
N ILE A 8 1.07 21.59 2.86
CA ILE A 8 -0.29 21.07 2.79
C ILE A 8 -0.95 21.83 1.63
N GLY A 9 -0.68 21.39 0.41
CA GLY A 9 -1.02 22.15 -0.80
C GLY A 9 -1.29 21.25 -2.00
N LYS A 10 -2.20 20.28 -1.82
CA LYS A 10 -2.96 19.55 -2.87
C LYS A 10 -3.75 18.45 -2.14
N LYS A 11 -5.02 18.25 -2.50
CA LYS A 11 -5.85 17.12 -2.01
C LYS A 11 -5.08 15.82 -2.25
N ARG A 12 -4.49 15.24 -1.21
CA ARG A 12 -3.86 13.91 -1.28
C ARG A 12 -4.95 12.88 -1.08
N ASN A 13 -4.85 11.77 -1.80
CA ASN A 13 -5.72 10.62 -1.53
C ASN A 13 -5.24 9.98 -0.24
N LEU A 14 -6.13 9.74 0.72
CA LEU A 14 -5.84 8.92 1.88
C LEU A 14 -6.38 7.50 1.65
N ALA A 15 -5.56 6.50 1.92
CA ALA A 15 -5.99 5.12 2.01
C ALA A 15 -5.53 4.54 3.34
N THR A 16 -6.35 3.67 3.89
CA THR A 16 -6.12 2.95 5.14
C THR A 16 -6.26 1.47 4.84
N SER A 17 -5.49 0.64 5.50
CA SER A 17 -5.70 -0.80 5.44
C SER A 17 -5.59 -1.42 6.81
N ASN A 18 -6.42 -2.44 7.04
CA ASN A 18 -6.33 -3.28 8.22
C ASN A 18 -6.01 -4.69 7.77
N PHE A 19 -4.87 -5.21 8.18
CA PHE A 19 -4.40 -6.54 7.79
C PHE A 19 -4.35 -7.47 9.00
N ASP A 20 -4.78 -8.70 8.79
CA ASP A 20 -4.72 -9.80 9.74
C ASP A 20 -4.18 -11.02 8.99
N ILE A 21 -2.88 -11.28 9.15
CA ILE A 21 -2.12 -12.25 8.37
C ILE A 21 -1.33 -13.15 9.30
N ASN A 22 -1.37 -14.45 9.07
CA ASN A 22 -0.53 -15.43 9.74
C ASN A 22 0.65 -15.80 8.84
N VAL A 23 1.87 -15.59 9.33
CA VAL A 23 3.13 -15.93 8.65
C VAL A 23 3.80 -17.04 9.45
N ASP A 24 3.83 -18.26 8.92
CA ASP A 24 4.46 -19.44 9.54
C ASP A 24 4.07 -19.67 11.01
N GLY A 25 2.79 -19.49 11.33
CA GLY A 25 2.25 -19.65 12.69
C GLY A 25 2.29 -18.37 13.54
N LYS A 26 2.92 -17.29 13.06
CA LYS A 26 2.98 -15.99 13.75
C LYS A 26 1.88 -15.06 13.23
N PRO A 27 0.89 -14.69 14.06
CA PRO A 27 -0.11 -13.71 13.66
C PRO A 27 0.52 -12.31 13.61
N ILE A 28 0.34 -11.62 12.50
CA ILE A 28 0.72 -10.23 12.26
C ILE A 28 -0.58 -9.48 11.96
N LYS A 29 -0.92 -8.55 12.84
CA LYS A 29 -2.09 -7.68 12.70
C LYS A 29 -1.65 -6.25 12.81
N GLY A 30 -2.29 -5.37 12.06
CA GLY A 30 -1.99 -3.95 12.13
C GLY A 30 -2.75 -3.12 11.12
N ILE A 31 -2.54 -1.83 11.24
CA ILE A 31 -3.08 -0.83 10.32
C ILE A 31 -1.92 -0.25 9.54
N ALA A 32 -2.13 -0.05 8.23
CA ALA A 32 -1.21 0.66 7.37
C ALA A 32 -1.98 1.77 6.64
N ASP A 33 -1.69 3.00 7.04
CA ASP A 33 -2.28 4.23 6.49
C ASP A 33 -1.30 4.89 5.53
N ALA A 34 -1.75 5.33 4.36
CA ALA A 34 -0.89 5.99 3.38
C ALA A 34 -1.59 7.17 2.73
N ALA A 35 -0.83 8.24 2.50
CA ALA A 35 -1.24 9.35 1.65
C ALA A 35 -0.52 9.31 0.31
N SER A 36 -1.21 9.75 -0.74
CA SER A 36 -0.63 9.80 -2.09
C SER A 36 0.39 10.92 -2.22
N GLY A 37 1.35 10.73 -3.12
CA GLY A 37 2.44 11.66 -3.40
C GLY A 37 3.77 11.27 -2.76
N GLU A 38 4.82 12.02 -3.07
CA GLU A 38 6.22 11.68 -2.74
C GLU A 38 6.65 12.12 -1.34
N GLY A 39 5.76 12.79 -0.58
CA GLY A 39 6.06 13.22 0.79
C GLY A 39 5.83 12.10 1.80
N SER A 40 6.79 11.90 2.71
CA SER A 40 6.55 11.20 3.97
C SER A 40 5.70 12.07 4.89
N VAL A 41 4.65 11.49 5.45
CA VAL A 41 3.81 12.14 6.47
C VAL A 41 3.99 11.36 7.77
N PRO A 42 4.38 12.01 8.88
CA PRO A 42 4.54 11.34 10.16
C PRO A 42 3.28 10.56 10.55
N GLY A 43 3.44 9.28 10.90
CA GLY A 43 2.32 8.39 11.24
C GLY A 43 1.71 7.64 10.05
N LEU A 44 2.13 7.90 8.81
CA LEU A 44 1.75 7.14 7.62
C LEU A 44 2.90 6.25 7.13
N VAL A 45 2.56 5.26 6.31
CA VAL A 45 3.48 4.43 5.55
C VAL A 45 4.37 5.32 4.69
N ASP A 46 5.68 5.18 4.89
CA ASP A 46 6.69 5.88 4.11
C ASP A 46 6.65 5.50 2.64
N VAL A 47 7.16 6.41 1.80
CA VAL A 47 7.36 6.13 0.39
C VAL A 47 8.40 5.02 0.25
N PRO A 48 8.05 3.87 -0.36
CA PRO A 48 9.02 2.81 -0.61
C PRO A 48 10.15 3.32 -1.50
N ASN A 49 11.37 2.88 -1.22
CA ASN A 49 12.52 3.23 -2.06
C ASN A 49 12.26 2.75 -3.50
N PRO A 50 12.41 3.61 -4.52
CA PRO A 50 12.14 3.23 -5.90
C PRO A 50 12.93 2.00 -6.39
N ASN A 51 14.12 1.75 -5.82
CA ASN A 51 14.96 0.59 -6.16
C ASN A 51 14.61 -0.69 -5.38
N LYS A 52 13.66 -0.64 -4.43
CA LYS A 52 13.22 -1.79 -3.63
C LYS A 52 11.72 -2.08 -3.78
N ARG A 53 11.11 -1.60 -4.86
CA ARG A 53 9.67 -1.82 -5.09
C ARG A 53 9.41 -3.29 -5.37
N LEU A 54 8.50 -3.87 -4.58
CA LEU A 54 8.06 -5.25 -4.73
C LEU A 54 7.06 -5.42 -5.87
N PHE A 55 6.33 -4.35 -6.21
CA PHE A 55 5.28 -4.37 -7.22
C PHE A 55 5.53 -3.32 -8.30
N THR A 56 5.12 -3.65 -9.52
CA THR A 56 5.20 -2.71 -10.65
C THR A 56 3.85 -2.05 -10.88
N THR A 57 3.82 -0.73 -10.87
CA THR A 57 2.62 0.04 -11.25
C THR A 57 2.72 0.44 -12.72
N THR A 58 1.64 0.28 -13.48
CA THR A 58 1.56 0.82 -14.83
C THR A 58 1.50 2.35 -14.78
N VAL A 59 2.48 3.02 -15.38
CA VAL A 59 2.49 4.48 -15.52
C VAL A 59 1.52 4.83 -16.65
N VAL A 60 0.41 5.50 -16.31
CA VAL A 60 -0.58 5.94 -17.31
C VAL A 60 -0.38 7.41 -17.67
N THR A 61 -0.24 8.29 -16.68
CA THR A 61 -0.01 9.74 -16.88
C THR A 61 0.97 10.33 -15.87
N HIS A 62 1.09 9.74 -14.68
CA HIS A 62 2.01 10.12 -13.62
C HIS A 62 2.50 8.85 -12.90
N PRO A 63 3.59 8.90 -12.12
CA PRO A 63 4.07 7.75 -11.37
C PRO A 63 3.05 7.31 -10.31
N ARG A 64 2.31 6.24 -10.62
CA ARG A 64 1.32 5.59 -9.73
C ARG A 64 1.95 4.84 -8.56
N ALA A 65 3.26 4.72 -8.61
CA ALA A 65 4.10 4.14 -7.58
C ALA A 65 3.97 4.91 -6.23
N PHE A 66 3.55 6.18 -6.27
CA PHE A 66 3.32 7.00 -5.08
C PHE A 66 1.85 7.05 -4.65
N ASP A 67 0.97 6.24 -5.26
CA ASP A 67 -0.41 6.10 -4.82
C ASP A 67 -0.47 5.38 -3.46
N SER A 68 -1.42 5.79 -2.63
CA SER A 68 -1.57 5.34 -1.26
C SER A 68 -1.69 3.82 -1.17
N GLU A 69 -2.46 3.22 -2.06
CA GLU A 69 -2.72 1.79 -2.11
C GLU A 69 -1.45 1.00 -2.44
N ALA A 70 -0.65 1.49 -3.38
CA ALA A 70 0.61 0.84 -3.74
C ALA A 70 1.58 0.83 -2.55
N LYS A 71 1.70 1.95 -1.83
CA LYS A 71 2.54 2.03 -0.63
C LYS A 71 2.09 1.06 0.45
N ILE A 72 0.78 0.96 0.69
CA ILE A 72 0.20 0.02 1.65
C ILE A 72 0.58 -1.41 1.32
N PHE A 73 0.34 -1.85 0.08
CA PHE A 73 0.65 -3.23 -0.31
C PHE A 73 2.14 -3.51 -0.29
N GLU A 74 2.99 -2.56 -0.72
CA GLU A 74 4.44 -2.72 -0.59
C GLU A 74 4.88 -2.86 0.87
N HIS A 75 4.30 -2.05 1.78
CA HIS A 75 4.59 -2.14 3.21
C HIS A 75 4.18 -3.49 3.80
N ILE A 76 2.97 -3.97 3.48
CA ILE A 76 2.49 -5.27 3.96
C ILE A 76 3.34 -6.40 3.37
N ALA A 77 3.57 -6.40 2.06
CA ALA A 77 4.38 -7.40 1.36
C ALA A 77 5.82 -7.48 1.87
N SER A 78 6.40 -6.35 2.29
CA SER A 78 7.74 -6.33 2.90
C SER A 78 7.82 -7.05 4.26
N LYS A 79 6.67 -7.27 4.93
CA LYS A 79 6.56 -7.87 6.26
C LYS A 79 6.08 -9.32 6.23
N ILE A 80 5.62 -9.81 5.09
CA ILE A 80 5.06 -11.16 4.94
C ILE A 80 5.85 -11.95 3.90
N ASN A 81 5.62 -13.26 3.84
CA ASN A 81 6.23 -14.14 2.87
C ASN A 81 5.16 -14.81 1.98
N PRO A 82 5.52 -15.47 0.86
CA PRO A 82 4.55 -16.10 -0.04
C PRO A 82 3.63 -17.15 0.62
N ASN A 83 4.07 -17.75 1.72
CA ASN A 83 3.29 -18.73 2.50
C ASN A 83 2.31 -18.08 3.49
N ALA A 84 2.33 -16.75 3.62
CA ALA A 84 1.44 -16.01 4.50
C ALA A 84 -0.02 -16.23 4.10
N LYS A 85 -0.90 -16.30 5.10
CA LYS A 85 -2.34 -16.53 4.92
C LYS A 85 -3.16 -15.61 5.78
N GLY A 86 -4.27 -15.08 5.26
CA GLY A 86 -5.12 -14.17 6.04
C GLY A 86 -5.94 -13.24 5.17
N THR A 87 -6.18 -12.03 5.68
CA THR A 87 -7.02 -11.03 5.02
C THR A 87 -6.41 -9.63 5.14
N VAL A 88 -6.49 -8.85 4.06
CA VAL A 88 -6.16 -7.43 4.03
C VAL A 88 -7.42 -6.68 3.63
N ASN A 89 -7.92 -5.81 4.50
CA ASN A 89 -9.05 -4.93 4.19
C ASN A 89 -8.49 -3.56 3.84
N LEU A 90 -8.57 -3.18 2.57
CA LEU A 90 -8.16 -1.89 2.06
C LEU A 90 -9.37 -0.95 1.98
N TYR A 91 -9.23 0.21 2.58
CA TYR A 91 -10.17 1.32 2.51
C TYR A 91 -9.49 2.47 1.77
N SER A 92 -10.08 2.94 0.67
CA SER A 92 -9.58 4.12 -0.04
C SER A 92 -10.67 5.17 -0.12
N GLU A 93 -10.30 6.45 0.06
CA GLU A 93 -11.23 7.56 -0.13
C GLU A 93 -11.61 7.76 -1.61
N LEU A 94 -10.78 7.27 -2.52
CA LEU A 94 -10.98 7.36 -3.96
C LEU A 94 -11.06 5.97 -4.60
N PRO A 95 -11.80 5.84 -5.73
CA PRO A 95 -11.88 4.59 -6.47
C PRO A 95 -10.49 4.10 -6.90
N ILE A 96 -10.24 2.81 -6.64
CA ILE A 96 -8.99 2.14 -7.01
C ILE A 96 -8.78 2.23 -8.51
N CYS A 97 -7.71 2.90 -8.92
CA CYS A 97 -7.37 3.03 -10.34
C CYS A 97 -6.82 1.70 -10.92
N LYS A 98 -6.85 1.57 -12.26
CA LYS A 98 -6.41 0.35 -12.96
C LYS A 98 -4.97 -0.08 -12.62
N SER A 99 -4.07 0.88 -12.37
CA SER A 99 -2.69 0.56 -11.94
C SER A 99 -2.64 -0.02 -10.54
N CYS A 100 -3.43 0.49 -9.59
CA CYS A 100 -3.51 -0.07 -8.24
C CYS A 100 -4.16 -1.46 -8.25
N GLN A 101 -5.13 -1.72 -9.13
CA GLN A 101 -5.64 -3.08 -9.36
C GLN A 101 -4.54 -4.03 -9.84
N GLY A 102 -3.61 -3.56 -10.68
CA GLY A 102 -2.44 -4.34 -11.09
C GLY A 102 -1.52 -4.71 -9.93
N VAL A 103 -1.35 -3.81 -8.95
CA VAL A 103 -0.58 -4.09 -7.71
C VAL A 103 -1.30 -5.12 -6.84
N ILE A 104 -2.61 -4.96 -6.65
CA ILE A 104 -3.43 -5.92 -5.89
C ILE A 104 -3.31 -7.32 -6.50
N LYS A 105 -3.45 -7.45 -7.83
CA LYS A 105 -3.29 -8.74 -8.50
C LYS A 105 -1.90 -9.35 -8.33
N GLN A 106 -0.84 -8.54 -8.39
CA GLN A 106 0.52 -9.03 -8.11
C GLN A 106 0.66 -9.49 -6.66
N PHE A 107 0.08 -8.76 -5.71
CA PHE A 107 0.05 -9.14 -4.30
C PHE A 107 -0.68 -10.46 -4.09
N GLU A 108 -1.86 -10.64 -4.69
CA GLU A 108 -2.63 -11.89 -4.63
C GLU A 108 -1.90 -13.05 -5.30
N THR A 109 -1.16 -12.79 -6.38
CA THR A 109 -0.35 -13.81 -7.06
C THR A 109 0.83 -14.25 -6.18
N MET A 110 1.45 -13.30 -5.48
CA MET A 110 2.57 -13.57 -4.57
C MET A 110 2.12 -14.23 -3.26
N HIS A 111 0.91 -13.88 -2.80
CA HIS A 111 0.31 -14.36 -1.56
C HIS A 111 -1.09 -14.92 -1.82
N PRO A 112 -1.22 -16.09 -2.48
CA PRO A 112 -2.52 -16.65 -2.89
C PRO A 112 -3.42 -17.00 -1.70
N ASN A 113 -2.85 -17.17 -0.50
CA ASN A 113 -3.59 -17.45 0.71
C ASN A 113 -4.01 -16.18 1.48
N VAL A 114 -3.67 -14.99 0.99
CA VAL A 114 -4.09 -13.70 1.58
C VAL A 114 -5.21 -13.13 0.72
N LYS A 115 -6.39 -12.95 1.32
CA LYS A 115 -7.54 -12.34 0.64
C LYS A 115 -7.51 -10.83 0.76
N VAL A 116 -7.63 -10.12 -0.35
CA VAL A 116 -7.70 -8.65 -0.36
C VAL A 116 -9.15 -8.21 -0.53
N ASN A 117 -9.70 -7.55 0.49
CA ASN A 117 -11.02 -6.93 0.42
C ASN A 117 -10.86 -5.44 0.17
N ILE A 118 -11.42 -4.95 -0.94
CA ILE A 118 -11.42 -3.54 -1.29
C ILE A 118 -12.75 -2.94 -0.86
N ILE A 119 -12.69 -1.94 0.01
CA ILE A 119 -13.85 -1.24 0.53
C ILE A 119 -13.75 0.21 0.05
N ASN A 120 -14.58 0.53 -0.93
CA ASN A 120 -14.71 1.89 -1.46
C ASN A 120 -15.95 2.55 -0.86
N LYS A 121 -15.90 3.86 -0.65
CA LYS A 121 -17.09 4.66 -0.31
C LYS A 121 -17.88 5.05 -1.56
#